data_AF-A0A8C2NEI6-F1
#
_entry.id   AF-A0A8C2NEI6-F1
#
_cell.length_a   1.000
_cell.length_b   1.000
_cell.length_c   1.000
_cell.angle_alpha   90.00
_cell.angle_beta   90.00
_cell.angle_gamma   90.00
#
_symmetry.space_group_name_H-M   'P 1'
#
loop_
_entity.id
_entity.type
_entity.pdbx_description
1 polymer ?
#
loop_
_entity_poly.entity_id
_entity_poly.type
_entity_poly.pdbx_seq_one_letter_code
_entity_poly.pdbx_strand_id
1 'polypeptide(L)' 'MTNGTSLLGKRPNKTHTLCRRCGSKAYHLQKLTCGKCGYLTKQKRKYKWSMDSMKEQHVNPSEWPLQHLVHPKDFHD' A
#
# COMPACT_ATOMS: atom_id res chain seq x y z
N MET A 1 -28.38 -4.16 24.12
CA MET A 1 -27.42 -3.68 23.10
C MET A 1 -26.67 -4.90 22.58
N THR A 2 -27.11 -5.46 21.45
CA THR A 2 -26.64 -6.76 20.97
C THR A 2 -25.40 -6.56 20.12
N ASN A 3 -24.22 -6.91 20.64
CA ASN A 3 -22.97 -6.91 19.90
C ASN A 3 -22.68 -8.33 19.38
N GLY A 4 -21.82 -8.46 18.36
CA GLY A 4 -21.37 -9.75 17.85
C GLY A 4 -22.11 -10.23 16.60
N THR A 5 -22.22 -11.55 16.44
CA THR A 5 -22.59 -12.25 15.20
C THR A 5 -23.92 -11.78 14.58
N SER A 6 -24.91 -11.46 15.41
CA SER A 6 -26.23 -11.00 14.95
C SER A 6 -26.20 -9.71 14.12
N LEU A 7 -25.15 -8.88 14.27
CA LEU A 7 -24.97 -7.64 13.51
C LEU A 7 -24.13 -7.82 12.23
N LEU A 8 -23.38 -8.92 12.07
CA LEU A 8 -22.50 -9.12 10.92
C LEU A 8 -23.30 -9.22 9.61
N GLY A 9 -24.50 -9.80 9.64
CA GLY A 9 -25.40 -9.88 8.49
C GLY A 9 -25.91 -8.51 7.99
N LYS A 10 -25.79 -7.44 8.80
CA LYS A 10 -26.27 -6.10 8.48
C LYS A 10 -25.21 -5.20 7.82
N ARG A 11 -24.07 -5.75 7.37
CA ARG A 11 -22.93 -4.99 6.81
C ARG A 11 -22.68 -5.30 5.31
N PRO A 12 -23.60 -4.91 4.39
CA PRO A 12 -23.43 -5.18 2.96
C PRO A 12 -22.40 -4.26 2.30
N ASN A 13 -22.30 -3.01 2.76
CA ASN A 13 -21.52 -1.97 2.11
C ASN A 13 -20.01 -2.17 2.26
N LYS A 14 -19.26 -1.94 1.19
CA LYS A 14 -17.80 -1.95 1.20
C LYS A 14 -17.28 -0.52 1.27
N THR A 15 -16.42 -0.25 2.25
CA THR A 15 -15.78 1.07 2.43
C THR A 15 -14.54 1.25 1.55
N HIS A 16 -13.89 0.14 1.18
CA HIS A 16 -12.62 0.11 0.46
C HIS A 16 -12.68 -0.68 -0.85
N THR A 17 -12.03 -0.15 -1.88
CA THR A 17 -11.81 -0.80 -3.19
C THR A 17 -10.33 -0.84 -3.55
N LEU A 18 -10.01 -1.36 -4.74
CA LEU A 18 -8.65 -1.50 -5.24
C LEU A 18 -8.03 -0.14 -5.54
N CYS A 19 -6.83 0.11 -5.03
CA CYS A 19 -6.08 1.32 -5.31
C CYS A 19 -5.32 1.22 -6.65
N ARG A 20 -5.49 2.23 -7.52
CA ARG A 20 -4.83 2.27 -8.84
C ARG A 20 -3.30 2.42 -8.78
N ARG A 21 -2.74 2.98 -7.70
CA ARG A 21 -1.28 3.15 -7.55
C ARG A 21 -0.57 1.94 -6.96
N CYS A 22 -1.15 1.33 -5.92
CA CYS A 22 -0.47 0.31 -5.12
C CYS A 22 -1.12 -1.08 -5.18
N GLY A 23 -2.21 -1.24 -5.94
CA GLY A 23 -2.87 -2.54 -6.13
C GLY A 23 -3.56 -3.12 -4.89
N SER A 24 -3.44 -2.50 -3.71
CA SER A 24 -4.08 -2.99 -2.49
C SER A 24 -5.54 -2.54 -2.39
N LYS A 25 -6.41 -3.35 -1.78
CA LYS A 25 -7.81 -3.03 -1.44
C LYS A 25 -7.91 -2.05 -0.25
N ALA A 26 -7.34 -0.87 -0.43
CA ALA A 26 -7.22 0.15 0.60
C ALA A 26 -7.67 1.55 0.10
N TYR A 27 -8.29 1.63 -1.07
CA TYR A 27 -8.82 2.89 -1.59
C TYR A 27 -10.19 3.16 -0.96
N HIS A 28 -10.30 4.23 -0.16
CA HIS A 28 -11.51 4.59 0.55
C HIS A 28 -12.46 5.36 -0.38
N LEU A 29 -13.68 4.85 -0.58
CA LEU A 29 -14.63 5.43 -1.53
C LEU A 29 -15.10 6.83 -1.12
N GLN A 30 -15.55 6.99 0.13
CA GLN A 30 -16.10 8.28 0.58
C GLN A 30 -15.04 9.39 0.71
N LYS A 31 -13.82 9.04 1.15
CA LYS A 31 -12.72 9.99 1.37
C LYS A 31 -11.82 10.16 0.15
N LEU A 32 -12.08 9.39 -0.91
CA LEU A 32 -11.32 9.35 -2.16
C LEU A 32 -9.80 9.19 -1.98
N THR A 33 -9.34 8.57 -0.88
CA THR A 33 -7.91 8.44 -0.57
C THR A 33 -7.52 7.00 -0.27
N CYS A 34 -6.27 6.61 -0.56
CA CYS A 34 -5.78 5.29 -0.20
C CYS A 34 -5.12 5.27 1.18
N GLY A 35 -5.60 4.40 2.07
CA GLY A 35 -5.01 4.22 3.40
C GLY A 35 -3.58 3.66 3.39
N LYS A 36 -3.23 2.85 2.38
CA LYS A 36 -1.89 2.25 2.24
C LYS A 36 -0.86 3.23 1.68
N CYS A 37 -1.13 3.82 0.52
CA CYS A 37 -0.15 4.63 -0.21
C CYS A 37 -0.44 6.14 -0.25
N GLY A 38 -1.60 6.61 0.21
CA GLY A 38 -2.00 8.03 0.13
C GLY A 38 -2.46 8.50 -1.25
N TYR A 39 -2.84 7.60 -2.16
CA TYR A 39 -3.31 7.92 -3.51
C TYR A 39 -4.23 9.15 -3.56
N LEU A 40 -3.98 10.03 -4.55
CA LEU A 40 -4.23 11.48 -4.68
C LEU A 40 -3.04 12.38 -4.31
N THR A 41 -2.24 12.07 -3.29
CA THR A 41 -1.01 12.83 -3.03
C THR A 41 0.12 12.41 -3.97
N LYS A 42 1.04 13.31 -4.32
CA LYS A 42 2.22 12.94 -5.15
C LYS A 42 3.12 11.94 -4.42
N GLN A 43 3.40 12.20 -3.14
CA GLN A 43 4.25 11.37 -2.31
C GLN A 43 3.50 10.14 -1.77
N LYS A 44 4.22 9.03 -1.59
CA LYS A 44 3.71 7.82 -0.93
C LYS A 44 3.66 8.05 0.60
N ARG A 45 2.57 7.64 1.23
CA ARG A 45 2.40 7.66 2.69
C ARG A 45 3.38 6.70 3.37
N LYS A 46 4.28 7.22 4.20
CA LYS A 46 5.27 6.46 4.99
C LYS A 46 5.36 7.07 6.39
N TYR A 47 5.45 6.21 7.43
CA TYR A 47 5.66 6.66 8.81
C TYR A 47 6.75 5.87 9.51
N LYS A 48 7.67 6.55 10.17
CA LYS A 48 8.87 5.95 10.82
C LYS A 48 8.52 4.88 11.85
N TRP A 49 7.36 4.95 12.49
CA TRP A 49 6.89 3.96 13.45
C TRP A 49 6.42 2.64 12.82
N SER A 50 6.27 2.55 11.50
CA SER A 50 5.84 1.33 10.79
C SER A 50 6.90 0.88 9.79
N MET A 51 8.03 0.40 10.30
CA MET A 51 9.16 -0.04 9.46
C MET A 51 8.79 -1.21 8.54
N ASP A 52 8.00 -2.18 8.99
CA ASP A 52 7.63 -3.33 8.15
C ASP A 52 6.73 -2.91 6.98
N SER A 53 5.76 -2.02 7.23
CA SER A 53 4.96 -1.42 6.15
C SER A 53 5.82 -0.65 5.15
N MET A 54 6.90 0.01 5.61
CA MET A 54 7.82 0.68 4.68
C MET A 54 8.58 -0.32 3.81
N LYS A 55 9.07 -1.42 4.38
CA LYS A 55 9.77 -2.48 3.65
C LYS A 55 8.87 -3.05 2.56
N GLU A 56 7.64 -3.43 2.90
CA GLU A 56 6.63 -3.95 1.96
C GLU A 56 6.31 -3.00 0.78
N GLN A 57 6.40 -1.69 1.01
CA GLN A 57 6.19 -0.70 -0.06
C GLN A 57 7.39 -0.56 -1.00
N HIS A 58 8.60 -0.86 -0.53
CA HIS A 58 9.84 -0.84 -1.32
C HIS A 58 9.94 -2.05 -2.24
N VAL A 59 9.48 -3.22 -1.81
CA VAL A 59 9.45 -4.45 -2.64
C VAL A 59 8.36 -4.46 -3.73
N ASN A 60 7.73 -3.32 -4.05
CA ASN A 60 6.86 -3.27 -5.23
C ASN A 60 7.71 -3.38 -6.52
N PRO A 61 7.46 -4.39 -7.40
CA PRO A 61 8.36 -4.76 -8.50
C PRO A 61 8.64 -3.70 -9.57
N SER A 62 7.89 -2.59 -9.59
CA SER A 62 8.08 -1.52 -10.59
C SER A 62 9.45 -0.83 -10.53
N GLU A 63 10.22 -1.03 -9.46
CA GLU A 63 11.54 -0.43 -9.24
C GLU A 63 12.70 -1.46 -9.34
N TRP A 64 12.40 -2.75 -9.43
CA TRP A 64 13.42 -3.81 -9.44
C TRP A 64 14.33 -3.81 -10.68
N PRO A 65 13.86 -3.45 -11.89
CA PRO A 65 14.76 -3.39 -13.05
C PRO A 65 15.83 -2.30 -12.96
N LEU A 66 15.63 -1.26 -12.13
CA LEU A 66 16.51 -0.09 -12.09
C LEU A 66 17.67 -0.23 -11.08
N GLN A 67 17.58 -1.11 -10.09
CA GLN A 67 18.61 -1.24 -9.05
C GLN A 67 19.81 -2.09 -9.50
N HIS A 68 19.60 -3.02 -10.45
CA HIS A 68 20.66 -3.88 -10.96
C HIS A 68 21.58 -3.21 -12.00
N LEU A 69 21.23 -2.03 -12.50
CA LEU A 69 22.01 -1.34 -13.53
C LEU A 69 23.08 -0.39 -12.98
N VAL A 70 23.11 -0.15 -11.65
CA VAL A 70 23.95 0.87 -11.01
C VAL A 70 25.18 0.28 -10.30
N HIS A 71 25.36 -1.04 -10.30
CA HIS A 71 26.63 -1.68 -9.92
C HIS A 71 27.35 -2.18 -11.18
N PRO A 72 28.09 -1.33 -11.92
CA PRO A 72 29.17 -1.83 -12.73
C PRO A 72 30.15 -2.57 -11.80
N LYS A 73 30.52 -3.78 -12.21
CA LYS A 73 31.43 -4.66 -11.49
C LYS A 73 32.78 -3.94 -11.28
N ASP A 74 33.12 -3.63 -10.04
CA ASP A 74 34.52 -3.48 -9.64
C ASP A 74 35.10 -4.89 -9.51
N PHE A 75 35.41 -5.50 -10.65
CA PHE A 75 36.34 -6.61 -10.75
C PHE A 75 37.54 -6.10 -11.53
N HIS A 76 38.45 -5.44 -10.83
CA HIS A 76 39.79 -5.17 -11.34
C HIS A 76 40.82 -5.56 -10.27
N ASP A 77 41.67 -6.50 -10.70
CA ASP A 77 42.76 -7.27 -10.06
C ASP A 77 42.39 -8.30 -8.98
#